data_AF-A0AAV2HCX5-F1
#
_entry.id   AF-A0AAV2HCX5-F1
#
_cell.length_a   1.000
_cell.length_b   1.000
_cell.length_c   1.000
_cell.angle_alpha   90.00
_cell.angle_beta   90.00
_cell.angle_gamma   90.00
#
_symmetry.space_group_name_H-M   'P 1'
#
loop_
_entity.id
_entity.type
_entity.pdbx_description
1 polymer ?
#
loop_
_entity_poly.entity_id
_entity_poly.type
_entity_poly.pdbx_seq_one_letter_code
_entity_poly.pdbx_strand_id
1 'polypeptide(L)'
;MSLPIIYTPITKLQASIEGPQGGPCGHFHMDFFRCASRVGMARARYDCKKELADFHECFYKDKQLERVRLMDKERKRQGRPHLTPLGKDIPDVGY
;
A
#
# COMPACT_ATOMS: atom_id res chain seq x y z
N MET A 1 17.47 -2.23 -6.60
CA MET A 1 16.34 -1.80 -7.45
C MET A 1 16.89 -0.97 -8.60
N SER A 2 17.12 -1.60 -9.75
CA SER A 2 17.40 -0.84 -10.98
C SER A 2 16.05 -0.34 -11.52
N LEU A 3 15.88 0.98 -11.67
CA LEU A 3 14.68 1.51 -12.31
C LEU A 3 14.92 1.57 -13.81
N PRO A 4 13.99 1.06 -14.63
CA PRO A 4 14.10 1.19 -16.07
C PRO A 4 13.91 2.66 -16.46
N ILE A 5 14.75 3.13 -17.38
CA ILE A 5 14.70 4.49 -17.91
C ILE A 5 13.39 4.73 -18.69
N ILE A 6 12.77 3.66 -19.21
CA ILE A 6 11.50 3.70 -19.95
C ILE A 6 10.60 2.58 -19.43
N TYR A 7 9.38 2.92 -19.01
CA TYR A 7 8.38 1.93 -18.60
C TYR A 7 7.72 1.29 -19.84
N THR A 8 8.12 0.06 -20.16
CA THR A 8 7.56 -0.79 -21.22
C THR A 8 7.01 -2.10 -20.65
N PRO A 9 6.21 -2.87 -21.40
CA PRO A 9 5.77 -4.20 -20.97
C PRO A 9 6.92 -5.15 -20.60
N ILE A 10 8.07 -5.04 -21.28
CA ILE A 10 9.28 -5.83 -20.98
C ILE A 10 9.88 -5.42 -19.63
N THR A 11 10.01 -4.13 -19.38
CA THR A 11 10.56 -3.65 -18.10
C THR A 11 9.60 -3.89 -16.94
N LYS A 12 8.28 -3.96 -17.21
CA LYS A 12 7.26 -4.39 -16.24
C LYS A 12 7.47 -5.86 -15.82
N LEU A 13 7.80 -6.73 -16.76
CA LEU A 13 8.15 -8.14 -16.48
C LEU A 13 9.42 -8.22 -15.62
N GLN A 14 10.46 -7.45 -15.95
CA GLN A 14 11.69 -7.40 -15.16
C GLN A 14 11.45 -6.91 -13.72
N ALA A 15 10.60 -5.89 -13.55
CA ALA A 15 10.17 -5.43 -12.23
C ALA A 15 9.43 -6.51 -11.42
N SER A 16 8.82 -7.49 -12.10
CA SER A 16 8.02 -8.55 -11.46
C SER A 16 8.88 -9.68 -10.94
N ILE A 17 10.12 -9.77 -11.43
CA ILE A 17 11.13 -10.73 -11.01
C ILE A 17 11.89 -10.19 -9.79
N GLU A 18 12.11 -8.87 -9.71
CA GLU A 18 12.94 -8.24 -8.68
C GLU A 18 12.16 -7.70 -7.45
N GLY A 19 10.83 -7.63 -7.48
CA GLY A 19 10.03 -6.91 -6.48
C GLY A 19 8.85 -7.69 -5.89
N PRO A 20 8.23 -7.21 -4.79
CA PRO A 20 7.12 -7.86 -4.08
C PRO A 20 5.76 -7.81 -4.83
N GLN A 21 5.75 -7.85 -6.16
CA GLN A 21 4.52 -7.72 -6.97
C GLN A 21 3.46 -8.78 -6.69
N GLY A 22 3.86 -10.00 -6.31
CA GLY A 22 2.94 -11.08 -5.97
C GLY A 22 2.41 -11.04 -4.53
N GLY A 23 2.88 -10.09 -3.71
CA GLY A 23 2.45 -9.95 -2.32
C GLY A 23 1.19 -9.08 -2.17
N PRO A 24 0.63 -9.00 -0.95
CA PRO A 24 -0.56 -8.17 -0.66
C PRO A 24 -0.37 -6.68 -0.97
N CYS A 25 0.87 -6.19 -0.99
CA CYS A 25 1.23 -4.81 -1.31
C CYS A 25 1.79 -4.61 -2.72
N GLY A 26 1.66 -5.61 -3.59
CA GLY A 26 2.23 -5.58 -4.94
C GLY A 26 1.68 -4.46 -5.82
N HIS A 27 0.41 -4.08 -5.62
CA HIS A 27 -0.20 -2.96 -6.34
C HIS A 27 0.49 -1.63 -6.04
N PHE A 28 0.65 -1.30 -4.75
CA PHE A 28 1.35 -0.07 -4.32
C PHE A 28 2.82 -0.05 -4.75
N HIS A 29 3.48 -1.22 -4.75
CA HIS A 29 4.83 -1.34 -5.27
C HIS A 29 4.91 -0.89 -6.73
N MET A 30 3.94 -1.31 -7.54
CA MET A 30 3.90 -1.00 -8.95
C MET A 30 3.55 0.43 -9.26
N ASP A 31 2.74 1.08 -8.44
CA ASP A 31 2.47 2.51 -8.61
C ASP A 31 3.71 3.35 -8.31
N PHE A 32 4.47 3.02 -7.25
CA PHE A 32 5.77 3.64 -7.02
C PHE A 32 6.73 3.41 -8.20
N PHE A 33 6.84 2.17 -8.68
CA PHE A 33 7.74 1.83 -9.79
C PHE A 33 7.37 2.56 -11.09
N ARG A 34 6.08 2.72 -11.38
CA ARG A 34 5.58 3.51 -12.53
C ARG A 34 5.90 4.99 -12.42
N CYS A 35 5.75 5.57 -11.23
CA CYS A 35 6.13 6.97 -11.02
C CYS A 35 7.66 7.14 -11.15
N ALA A 36 8.42 6.29 -10.46
CA ALA A 36 9.86 6.40 -10.37
C ALA A 36 10.57 6.16 -11.71
N SER A 37 10.02 5.30 -12.58
CA SER A 37 10.54 5.09 -13.94
C SER A 37 10.34 6.31 -14.87
N ARG A 38 9.39 7.21 -14.59
CA ARG A 38 9.20 8.44 -15.38
C ARG A 38 10.15 9.56 -14.98
N VAL A 39 10.42 9.71 -13.69
CA VAL A 39 11.21 10.83 -13.15
C VAL A 39 12.67 10.47 -12.85
N GLY A 40 12.99 9.17 -12.81
CA GLY A 40 14.29 8.62 -12.41
C GLY A 40 14.47 8.57 -10.88
N MET A 41 15.35 7.67 -10.40
CA MET A 41 15.50 7.37 -8.98
C MET A 41 15.89 8.60 -8.12
N ALA A 42 16.70 9.50 -8.66
CA ALA A 42 17.16 10.70 -7.96
C ALA A 42 15.98 11.61 -7.57
N ARG A 43 15.02 11.77 -8.47
CA ARG A 43 13.83 12.60 -8.25
C ARG A 43 12.67 11.84 -7.62
N ALA A 44 12.61 10.52 -7.78
CA ALA A 44 11.54 9.67 -7.25
C ALA A 44 11.31 9.84 -5.75
N ARG A 45 12.36 10.15 -4.96
CA ARG A 45 12.23 10.40 -3.52
C ARG A 45 11.37 11.62 -3.17
N TYR A 46 11.30 12.58 -4.08
CA TYR A 46 10.55 13.83 -3.92
C TYR A 46 9.25 13.79 -4.71
N ASP A 47 9.35 13.48 -6.00
CA ASP A 47 8.23 13.53 -6.94
C ASP A 47 7.25 12.36 -6.75
N CYS A 48 7.74 11.18 -6.32
CA CYS A 48 6.95 9.96 -6.09
C CYS A 48 6.77 9.64 -4.59
N LYS A 49 6.83 10.67 -3.75
CA LYS A 49 6.78 10.52 -2.29
C LYS A 49 5.46 9.90 -1.81
N LYS A 50 4.35 10.16 -2.50
CA LYS A 50 3.03 9.67 -2.12
C LYS A 50 2.92 8.17 -2.33
N GLU A 51 3.31 7.71 -3.52
CA GLU A 51 3.31 6.31 -3.91
C GLU A 51 4.24 5.49 -3.02
N LEU A 52 5.40 6.05 -2.67
CA LEU A 52 6.31 5.43 -1.70
C LEU A 52 5.70 5.36 -0.30
N ALA A 53 5.00 6.41 0.13
CA ALA A 53 4.33 6.43 1.42
C ALA A 53 3.18 5.42 1.50
N ASP A 54 2.42 5.22 0.43
CA ASP A 54 1.35 4.23 0.35
C ASP A 54 1.92 2.81 0.34
N PHE A 55 3.02 2.58 -0.38
CA PHE A 55 3.74 1.30 -0.33
C PHE A 55 4.25 0.98 1.08
N HIS A 56 4.85 1.96 1.77
CA HIS A 56 5.27 1.81 3.16
C HIS A 56 4.07 1.56 4.09
N GLU A 57 2.98 2.30 3.92
CA GLU A 57 1.78 2.13 4.74
C GLU A 57 1.18 0.73 4.58
N CYS A 58 1.11 0.19 3.36
CA CYS A 58 0.64 -1.17 3.17
C CYS A 58 1.50 -2.21 3.90
N PHE A 59 2.83 -2.02 3.89
CA PHE A 59 3.77 -2.94 4.55
C PHE A 59 3.69 -2.89 6.08
N TYR A 60 3.70 -1.68 6.66
CA TYR A 60 3.77 -1.48 8.11
C TYR A 60 2.40 -1.36 8.79
N LYS A 61 1.39 -0.90 8.06
CA LYS A 61 0.00 -0.65 8.52
C LYS A 61 -0.09 0.35 9.68
N ASP A 62 0.92 1.20 9.86
CA ASP A 62 1.01 2.11 11.00
C ASP A 62 -0.21 3.02 11.12
N LYS A 63 -0.58 3.69 10.01
CA LYS A 63 -1.73 4.61 9.97
C LYS A 63 -3.05 3.86 10.14
N GLN A 64 -3.19 2.71 9.50
CA GLN A 64 -4.38 1.87 9.67
C GLN A 64 -4.58 1.46 11.14
N LEU A 65 -3.51 1.00 11.83
CA LEU A 65 -3.56 0.61 13.23
C LEU A 65 -3.82 1.80 14.15
N GLU A 66 -3.19 2.95 13.90
CA GLU A 66 -3.46 4.18 14.64
C GLU A 66 -4.93 4.59 14.51
N ARG A 67 -5.47 4.57 13.29
CA ARG A 67 -6.88 4.87 13.04
C ARG A 67 -7.80 3.95 13.84
N VAL A 68 -7.54 2.64 13.86
CA VAL A 68 -8.33 1.67 14.64
C VAL A 68 -8.27 1.98 16.14
N ARG A 69 -7.09 2.30 16.68
CA ARG A 69 -6.92 2.68 18.09
C ARG A 69 -7.72 3.93 18.44
N LEU A 70 -7.69 4.95 17.59
CA LEU A 70 -8.46 6.18 17.78
C LEU A 70 -9.97 5.91 17.74
N MET A 71 -10.44 5.10 16.78
CA MET A 71 -11.86 4.73 16.68
C MET A 71 -12.33 3.93 17.91
N ASP A 72 -11.53 3.01 18.44
CA ASP A 72 -11.87 2.28 19.66
C ASP A 72 -11.88 3.18 20.90
N LYS A 73 -10.95 4.15 21.00
CA LYS A 73 -10.94 5.15 22.08
C LYS A 73 -12.21 6.01 22.05
N GLU A 74 -12.62 6.47 20.86
CA GLU A 74 -13.84 7.24 20.69
C GLU A 74 -15.10 6.42 21.00
N ARG A 75 -15.13 5.14 20.59
CA ARG A 75 -16.21 4.20 20.93
C ARG A 75 -16.35 4.03 22.45
N LYS A 76 -15.23 3.81 23.15
CA LYS A 76 -15.17 3.69 24.62
C LYS A 76 -15.64 4.98 25.30
N ARG A 77 -15.18 6.15 24.82
CA ARG A 77 -15.60 7.47 25.33
C ARG A 77 -17.12 7.65 25.25
N GLN A 78 -17.75 7.14 24.18
CA GLN A 78 -19.18 7.24 23.96
C GLN A 78 -20.00 6.11 24.60
N GLY A 79 -19.36 5.14 25.26
CA GLY A 79 -20.03 3.99 25.86
C GLY A 79 -20.72 3.08 24.85
N ARG A 80 -20.32 3.10 23.57
CA ARG A 80 -20.98 2.32 22.52
C ARG A 80 -20.59 0.83 22.60
N PRO A 81 -21.55 -0.09 22.46
CA PRO A 81 -21.24 -1.52 22.41
C PRO A 81 -20.39 -1.86 21.18
N HIS A 82 -19.70 -3.00 21.23
CA HIS A 82 -19.08 -3.54 20.03
C HIS A 82 -20.16 -4.10 19.10
N LEU A 83 -20.16 -3.68 17.84
CA LEU A 83 -21.09 -4.21 16.85
C LEU A 83 -20.55 -5.56 16.37
N THR A 84 -21.41 -6.56 16.29
CA THR A 84 -21.08 -7.80 15.56
C THR A 84 -20.87 -7.46 14.09
N PRO A 85 -19.87 -8.04 13.40
CA PRO A 85 -19.71 -7.84 11.97
C PRO A 85 -21.00 -8.27 11.26
N LEU A 86 -21.50 -7.45 10.34
CA LEU A 86 -22.58 -7.89 9.45
C LEU A 86 -22.00 -8.92 8.49
N GLY A 87 -22.81 -9.88 8.03
CA GLY A 87 -22.34 -10.87 7.05
C GLY A 87 -21.70 -10.25 5.80
N LYS A 88 -22.13 -9.03 5.43
CA LYS A 88 -21.54 -8.22 4.36
C LYS A 88 -20.10 -7.76 4.63
N ASP A 89 -19.71 -7.63 5.89
CA ASP A 89 -18.40 -7.11 6.31
C ASP A 89 -17.36 -8.24 6.45
N ILE A 90 -17.79 -9.49 6.36
CA ILE A 90 -16.92 -10.67 6.35
C ILE A 90 -16.44 -10.83 4.91
N PRO A 91 -15.14 -10.69 4.60
CA PRO A 91 -14.67 -10.95 3.26
C PRO A 91 -14.97 -12.40 2.88
N ASP A 92 -15.64 -12.60 1.75
CA ASP A 92 -16.12 -13.90 1.25
C ASP A 92 -14.98 -14.92 1.03
N VAL A 93 -13.74 -14.43 1.01
CA VAL A 93 -12.53 -15.21 0.76
C VAL A 93 -11.52 -14.84 1.84
N GLY A 94 -11.22 -15.81 2.70
CA GLY A 94 -10.12 -15.74 3.65
C GLY A 94 -8.80 -15.50 2.92
N TYR A 95 -7.90 -14.76 3.59
CA TYR A 95 -6.51 -14.54 3.18
C TYR A 95 -5.77 -15.84 2.88
#